data_AF-A0A7Y6K5M9-F1
#
_entry.id   AF-A0A7Y6K5M9-F1
#
_cell.length_a   1.000
_cell.length_b   1.000
_cell.length_c   1.000
_cell.angle_alpha   90.00
_cell.angle_beta   90.00
_cell.angle_gamma   90.00
#
_symmetry.space_group_name_H-M   'P 1'
#
loop_
_entity.id
_entity.type
_entity.pdbx_description
1 polymer ?
#
loop_
_entity_poly.entity_id
_entity_poly.type
_entity_poly.pdbx_seq_one_letter_code
_entity_poly.pdbx_strand_id
1 'polypeptide(L)'
;MSMPTTLQEALQNKGSRYEIVRYPCSPSSMESATAAHVPGDRVAKTVLLGDEHGYMAVLLPSTYAVQLSALWNKTGRPLTLATAVELRELFTDCAC
;
A
#
# COMPACT_ATOMS: atom_id res chain seq x y z
N MET A 1 10.51 3.40 -11.54
CA MET A 1 10.32 3.32 -10.07
C MET A 1 11.44 4.02 -9.31
N SER A 2 11.07 5.02 -8.53
CA SER A 2 11.89 5.68 -7.51
C SER A 2 11.18 5.57 -6.16
N MET A 3 11.94 5.47 -5.08
CA MET A 3 11.39 5.49 -3.72
C MET A 3 10.82 6.89 -3.43
N PRO A 4 9.62 7.02 -2.83
CA PRO A 4 9.09 8.31 -2.41
C PRO A 4 10.04 9.00 -1.42
N THR A 5 10.30 10.29 -1.62
CA THR A 5 11.22 11.07 -0.79
C THR A 5 10.77 11.08 0.66
N THR A 6 9.45 11.21 0.90
CA THR A 6 8.86 11.21 2.24
C THR A 6 9.16 9.92 2.99
N LEU A 7 9.09 8.77 2.31
CA LEU A 7 9.43 7.47 2.91
C LEU A 7 10.93 7.34 3.19
N GLN A 8 11.76 7.82 2.26
CA GLN A 8 13.21 7.77 2.40
C GLN A 8 13.67 8.58 3.62
N GLU A 9 13.20 9.82 3.75
CA GLU A 9 13.50 10.68 4.90
C GLU A 9 13.02 10.05 6.21
N ALA A 10 11.81 9.48 6.23
CA ALA A 10 11.27 8.81 7.41
C ALA A 10 12.11 7.61 7.87
N LEU A 11 12.62 6.80 6.93
CA LEU A 11 13.51 5.67 7.26
C LEU A 11 14.89 6.16 7.74
N GLN A 12 15.45 7.17 7.08
CA GLN A 12 16.73 7.76 7.46
C GLN A 12 16.69 8.38 8.86
N ASN A 13 15.65 9.17 9.17
CA ASN A 13 15.46 9.79 10.48
C ASN A 13 15.31 8.76 11.61
N LYS A 14 14.81 7.56 11.30
CA LYS A 14 14.70 6.44 12.25
C LYS A 14 15.95 5.57 12.32
N GLY A 15 16.96 5.82 11.48
CA GLY A 15 18.14 4.96 11.39
C GLY A 15 17.84 3.54 10.87
N SER A 16 16.72 3.38 10.15
CA SER A 16 16.28 2.09 9.63
C SER A 16 17.18 1.65 8.47
N ARG A 17 17.72 0.43 8.55
CA ARG A 17 18.44 -0.17 7.43
C ARG A 17 17.45 -0.69 6.39
N TYR A 18 17.70 -0.38 5.13
CA TYR A 18 16.90 -0.85 4.01
C TYR A 18 17.77 -1.04 2.77
N GLU A 19 17.27 -1.85 1.83
CA GLU A 19 17.82 -2.03 0.49
C GLU A 19 16.72 -1.72 -0.54
N ILE A 20 17.10 -1.16 -1.67
CA ILE A 20 16.16 -0.86 -2.77
C ILE A 20 16.28 -1.98 -3.82
N VAL A 21 15.23 -2.79 -3.93
CA VAL A 21 15.06 -3.76 -5.02
C VAL A 21 14.33 -3.08 -6.16
N ARG A 22 14.94 -3.02 -7.35
CA ARG A 22 14.36 -2.37 -8.53
C ARG A 22 13.66 -3.40 -9.42
N TYR A 23 12.44 -3.09 -9.85
CA TYR A 23 11.66 -3.87 -10.81
C TYR A 23 10.83 -2.93 -11.71
N PRO A 24 10.39 -3.36 -12.90
CA PRO A 24 9.48 -2.59 -13.75
C PRO A 24 8.13 -2.33 -13.07
N CYS A 25 7.46 -1.20 -13.38
CA CYS A 25 6.11 -0.98 -12.84
C CYS A 25 5.16 -2.09 -13.30
N SER A 26 4.32 -2.54 -12.38
CA SER A 26 3.36 -3.60 -12.58
C SER A 26 1.96 -3.18 -12.10
N PRO A 27 0.89 -3.68 -12.72
CA PRO A 27 -0.49 -3.32 -12.39
C PRO A 27 -1.00 -3.92 -11.08
N SER A 28 -0.31 -4.91 -10.49
CA SER A 28 -0.72 -5.53 -9.22
C SER A 28 0.45 -5.81 -8.29
N SER A 29 0.18 -5.88 -6.98
CA SER A 29 1.22 -6.18 -5.97
C SER A 29 1.79 -7.60 -6.10
N MET A 30 1.00 -8.56 -6.59
CA MET A 30 1.49 -9.91 -6.88
C MET A 30 2.43 -9.94 -8.07
N GLU A 31 2.16 -9.14 -9.11
CA GLU A 31 3.10 -8.95 -10.21
C GLU A 31 4.35 -8.19 -9.75
N SER A 32 4.22 -7.20 -8.86
CA SER A 32 5.38 -6.52 -8.25
C SER A 32 6.27 -7.53 -7.51
N ALA A 33 5.68 -8.40 -6.70
CA ALA A 33 6.40 -9.45 -5.97
C ALA A 33 7.15 -10.39 -6.93
N THR A 34 6.49 -10.79 -8.01
CA THR A 34 7.07 -11.65 -9.05
C THR A 34 8.24 -10.96 -9.76
N ALA A 35 8.05 -9.71 -10.19
CA ALA A 35 9.08 -8.91 -10.87
C ALA A 35 10.28 -8.60 -9.96
N ALA A 36 10.06 -8.45 -8.66
CA ALA A 36 11.10 -8.26 -7.65
C ALA A 36 11.74 -9.58 -7.18
N HIS A 37 11.23 -10.73 -7.61
CA HIS A 37 11.64 -12.07 -7.14
C HIS A 37 11.51 -12.24 -5.62
N VAL A 38 10.47 -11.65 -5.04
CA VAL A 38 10.13 -11.76 -3.62
C VAL A 38 8.86 -12.61 -3.48
N PRO A 39 8.82 -13.58 -2.55
CA PRO A 39 7.58 -14.30 -2.25
C PRO A 39 6.43 -13.33 -1.93
N GLY A 40 5.25 -13.55 -2.53
CA GLY A 40 4.11 -12.62 -2.38
C GLY A 40 3.60 -12.46 -0.95
N ASP A 41 3.83 -13.45 -0.09
CA ASP A 41 3.54 -13.40 1.35
C ASP A 41 4.54 -12.53 2.15
N ARG A 42 5.68 -12.18 1.55
CA ARG A 42 6.70 -11.26 2.09
C ARG A 42 6.62 -9.85 1.48
N VAL A 43 5.67 -9.60 0.58
CA VAL A 43 5.38 -8.27 0.05
C VAL A 43 4.10 -7.76 0.68
N ALA A 44 4.23 -6.76 1.56
CA ALA A 44 3.08 -6.05 2.11
C ALA A 44 2.47 -5.13 1.05
N LYS A 45 1.14 -5.21 0.89
CA LYS A 45 0.34 -4.24 0.15
C LYS A 45 -0.55 -3.47 1.09
N THR A 46 -0.86 -2.24 0.71
CA THR A 46 -1.79 -1.38 1.43
C THR A 46 -3.03 -1.17 0.58
N VAL A 47 -4.20 -1.40 1.17
CA VAL A 47 -5.49 -1.05 0.58
C VAL A 47 -6.05 0.12 1.37
N LEU A 48 -6.21 1.26 0.70
CA LEU A 48 -6.80 2.45 1.30
C LEU A 48 -8.32 2.39 1.16
N LEU A 49 -9.00 2.52 2.29
CA LEU A 49 -10.45 2.59 2.40
C LEU A 49 -10.85 3.95 2.96
N GLY A 50 -12.06 4.42 2.65
CA GLY A 50 -12.59 5.67 3.15
C GLY A 50 -14.08 5.60 3.45
N ASP A 51 -14.53 6.51 4.29
CA ASP A 51 -15.92 6.90 4.46
C ASP A 51 -15.96 8.39 4.88
N GLU A 52 -17.12 8.88 5.27
CA GLU A 52 -17.32 10.25 5.76
C GLU A 52 -16.53 10.61 7.04
N HIS A 53 -16.02 9.62 7.78
CA HIS A 53 -15.20 9.80 8.98
C HIS A 53 -13.69 9.80 8.66
N GLY A 54 -13.30 9.62 7.40
CA GLY A 54 -11.92 9.66 6.93
C GLY A 54 -11.36 8.30 6.51
N TYR A 55 -10.04 8.23 6.34
CA TYR A 55 -9.38 7.07 5.73
C TYR A 55 -8.97 5.98 6.72
N MET A 56 -8.92 4.74 6.23
CA MET A 56 -8.37 3.56 6.89
C MET A 56 -7.44 2.83 5.93
N ALA A 57 -6.20 2.60 6.35
CA ALA A 57 -5.24 1.79 5.61
C ALA A 57 -5.23 0.36 6.13
N VAL A 58 -5.42 -0.62 5.24
CA VAL A 58 -5.35 -2.05 5.56
C VAL A 58 -4.07 -2.61 4.97
N LEU A 59 -3.17 -3.09 5.84
CA LEU A 59 -1.90 -3.69 5.46
C LEU A 59 -2.02 -5.23 5.48
N LEU A 60 -1.68 -5.87 4.37
CA LEU A 60 -1.80 -7.32 4.21
C LEU A 60 -0.73 -7.83 3.24
N PRO A 61 -0.39 -9.13 3.27
CA PRO A 61 0.47 -9.70 2.24
C PRO A 61 -0.18 -9.63 0.85
N SER A 62 0.63 -9.65 -0.20
CA SER A 62 0.14 -9.49 -1.58
C SER A 62 -0.80 -10.61 -2.00
N THR A 63 -0.66 -11.78 -1.38
CA THR A 63 -1.48 -12.99 -1.58
C THR A 63 -2.88 -12.93 -0.97
N TYR A 64 -3.19 -11.93 -0.13
CA TYR A 64 -4.47 -11.83 0.59
C TYR A 64 -5.40 -10.81 -0.07
N ALA A 65 -6.72 -10.95 0.08
CA ALA A 65 -7.68 -9.95 -0.36
C ALA A 65 -8.44 -9.37 0.84
N VAL A 66 -8.81 -8.10 0.75
CA VAL A 66 -9.63 -7.46 1.78
C VAL A 66 -11.08 -7.91 1.62
N GLN A 67 -11.67 -8.42 2.69
CA GLN A 67 -13.09 -8.72 2.76
C GLN A 67 -13.84 -7.56 3.41
N LEU A 68 -14.45 -6.68 2.59
CA LEU A 68 -15.09 -5.46 3.08
C LEU A 68 -16.20 -5.74 4.10
N SER A 69 -17.02 -6.77 3.88
CA SER A 69 -18.08 -7.14 4.83
C SER A 69 -17.52 -7.51 6.21
N ALA A 70 -16.38 -8.19 6.27
CA ALA A 70 -15.72 -8.52 7.54
C ALA A 70 -15.16 -7.27 8.23
N LEU A 71 -14.67 -6.29 7.46
CA LEU A 71 -14.24 -5.00 8.01
C LEU A 71 -15.43 -4.21 8.53
N TRP A 72 -16.51 -4.09 7.77
CA TRP A 72 -17.74 -3.40 8.21
C TRP A 72 -18.28 -3.97 9.51
N ASN A 73 -18.34 -5.31 9.62
CA ASN A 73 -18.78 -5.97 10.85
C ASN A 73 -17.87 -5.70 12.06
N LYS A 74 -16.56 -5.49 11.83
CA LYS A 74 -15.59 -5.22 12.90
C LYS A 74 -15.52 -3.75 13.29
N THR A 75 -15.67 -2.84 12.32
CA THR A 75 -15.46 -1.40 12.52
C THR A 75 -16.77 -0.64 12.70
N GLY A 76 -17.91 -1.22 12.29
CA GLY A 76 -19.19 -0.52 12.22
C GLY A 76 -19.23 0.55 11.13
N ARG A 77 -18.23 0.61 10.24
CA ARG A 77 -18.06 1.67 9.25
C ARG A 77 -18.33 1.14 7.84
N PRO A 78 -19.13 1.83 7.01
CA PRO A 78 -19.42 1.44 5.63
C PRO A 78 -18.25 1.80 4.68
N LEU A 79 -17.05 1.29 4.98
CA LEU A 79 -15.81 1.60 4.27
C LEU A 79 -15.85 1.18 2.79
N THR A 80 -15.47 2.08 1.89
CA THR A 80 -15.31 1.80 0.45
C THR A 80 -13.85 1.99 0.01
N LEU A 81 -13.48 1.46 -1.16
CA LEU A 81 -12.14 1.70 -1.72
C LEU A 81 -11.95 3.17 -2.03
N ALA A 82 -10.81 3.73 -1.61
CA ALA A 82 -10.39 5.05 -2.04
C ALA A 82 -10.12 5.04 -3.55
N THR A 83 -10.50 6.13 -4.20
CA THR A 83 -10.31 6.32 -5.64
C THR A 83 -8.84 6.59 -5.97
N ALA A 84 -8.48 6.42 -7.25
CA ALA A 84 -7.15 6.78 -7.73
C ALA A 84 -6.83 8.28 -7.57
N VAL A 85 -7.85 9.14 -7.61
CA VAL A 85 -7.69 10.59 -7.41
C VAL A 85 -7.28 10.87 -5.97
N GLU A 86 -8.04 10.35 -5.00
CA GLU A 86 -7.73 10.50 -3.57
C GLU A 86 -6.34 9.94 -3.22
N LEU A 87 -5.95 8.80 -3.79
CA LEU A 87 -4.62 8.24 -3.59
C LEU A 87 -3.51 9.19 -4.07
N ARG A 88 -3.70 9.86 -5.22
CA ARG A 88 -2.71 10.81 -5.76
C ARG A 88 -2.63 12.10 -4.96
N GLU A 89 -3.73 12.52 -4.34
CA GLU A 89 -3.77 13.68 -3.46
C GLU A 89 -3.12 13.40 -2.09
N LEU A 90 -3.30 12.18 -1.56
CA LEU A 90 -2.73 11.77 -0.28
C LEU A 90 -1.24 11.38 -0.37
N PHE A 91 -0.82 10.76 -1.48
CA PHE A 91 0.53 10.24 -1.66
C PHE A 91 1.20 10.85 -2.89
N THR A 92 1.45 12.16 -2.83
CA THR A 92 1.84 12.98 -3.99
C THR A 92 3.21 12.64 -4.57
N ASP A 93 4.10 12.02 -3.79
CA ASP A 93 5.46 11.62 -4.19
C ASP A 93 5.59 10.13 -4.51
N CYS A 94 4.47 9.40 -4.53
CA CYS A 94 4.42 8.01 -5.00
C CYS A 94 4.32 7.97 -6.53
N ALA A 95 5.25 7.25 -7.16
CA ALA A 95 5.25 7.02 -8.60
C ALA A 95 5.43 5.54 -8.93
N CYS A 96 4.71 5.12 -9.97
CA CYS A 96 4.99 3.94 -10.76
C CYS A 96 5.59 4.46 -12.08
#